data_AF-A0A948CMD2-F1
#
_entry.id   AF-A0A948CMD2-F1
#
_cell.length_a   1.000
_cell.length_b   1.000
_cell.length_c   1.000
_cell.angle_alpha   90.00
_cell.angle_beta   90.00
_cell.angle_gamma   90.00
#
_symmetry.space_group_name_H-M   'P 1'
#
loop_
_entity.id
_entity.type
_entity.pdbx_description
1 polymer ?
#
loop_
_entity_poly.entity_id
_entity_poly.type
_entity_poly.pdbx_seq_one_letter_code
_entity_poly.pdbx_strand_id
1 'polypeptide(L)'
;MALFRQLRTRRGQWVFGARIIAVSTLVCVQGCTSMSPPITAQIAPEPSPKEERISSLEVALADALIEIEKMKARSPSADDADALPSMPPDAETGRCYAKLLVPPSYVDRVERRVVKEASERREMIPATLEWFDESVLVSEAHVRLTVVPATYKWQDERTQVLPPRSQQVLVSAARYDVVVEEVIESPEEWVWQPGRGDIEKIDEESGEIVHQERIPARYRQIKKQVLVEPAKYRKVVEPAVYETVRKKVIDVPEHTVEERIPAKYKMVKAQRVIEPEREIAHHIPPVYKEFRYREKVTDTKLGWRMVPCERDMTKETIYSVQRALRKLGYDTGGVDGVLGKYTLVAIHDFQKQKGLAAGRLSSETLAALGIANE
;
A
#
# COMPACT_ATOMS: atom_id res chain seq x y z
N MET A 1 22.11 4.68 14.29
CA MET A 1 20.72 5.07 14.63
C MET A 1 19.90 3.80 14.82
N ALA A 2 19.04 3.75 15.86
CA ALA A 2 17.99 2.76 16.15
C ALA A 2 18.21 1.30 15.67
N LEU A 3 18.59 0.32 16.50
CA LEU A 3 17.83 -0.26 17.64
C LEU A 3 16.32 -0.42 17.36
N PHE A 4 15.87 -1.66 17.13
CA PHE A 4 15.17 -2.44 18.18
C PHE A 4 15.04 -3.92 17.77
N ARG A 5 15.37 -4.83 18.69
CA ARG A 5 15.35 -6.30 18.47
C ARG A 5 14.45 -6.92 19.53
N GLN A 6 13.19 -7.24 19.18
CA GLN A 6 12.28 -7.94 20.09
C GLN A 6 12.26 -9.44 19.82
N LEU A 7 12.72 -10.22 20.80
CA LEU A 7 12.55 -11.66 20.87
C LEU A 7 11.13 -11.97 21.36
N ARG A 8 10.36 -12.78 20.62
CA ARG A 8 9.07 -13.30 21.07
C ARG A 8 9.21 -14.79 21.37
N THR A 9 9.27 -15.12 22.66
CA THR A 9 9.38 -16.51 23.15
C THR A 9 8.10 -17.31 22.92
N ARG A 10 8.23 -18.64 22.89
CA ARG A 10 7.17 -19.59 22.50
C ARG A 10 7.07 -20.72 23.53
N ARG A 11 5.84 -21.14 23.86
CA ARG A 11 5.44 -22.30 24.70
C ARG A 11 5.72 -22.22 26.22
N GLY A 12 4.82 -22.83 27.00
CA GLY A 12 4.93 -23.00 28.45
C GLY A 12 3.56 -23.18 29.12
N GLN A 13 2.90 -24.31 28.88
CA GLN A 13 1.59 -24.68 29.47
C GLN A 13 1.82 -25.63 30.67
N TRP A 14 0.81 -25.87 31.51
CA TRP A 14 0.82 -26.91 32.55
C TRP A 14 -0.42 -26.83 33.47
N VAL A 15 -0.51 -27.68 34.51
CA VAL A 15 -1.80 -28.14 35.09
C VAL A 15 -1.93 -27.99 36.62
N PHE A 16 -3.19 -28.05 37.06
CA PHE A 16 -3.76 -28.67 38.28
C PHE A 16 -4.21 -27.73 39.42
N GLY A 17 -5.42 -27.90 39.98
CA GLY A 17 -6.52 -28.78 39.54
C GLY A 17 -7.65 -28.92 40.57
N ALA A 18 -8.73 -29.63 40.16
CA ALA A 18 -9.79 -30.22 41.03
C ALA A 18 -10.63 -29.23 41.87
N ARG A 19 -11.86 -29.48 42.35
CA ARG A 19 -12.94 -30.51 42.21
C ARG A 19 -14.22 -29.83 42.81
N ILE A 20 -15.48 -30.29 42.70
CA ILE A 20 -16.12 -31.51 42.17
C ILE A 20 -17.51 -31.17 41.57
N ILE A 21 -18.29 -32.15 41.09
CA ILE A 21 -19.69 -32.01 40.64
C ILE A 21 -20.65 -32.44 41.76
N ALA A 22 -21.80 -31.77 41.91
CA ALA A 22 -22.98 -32.36 42.55
C ALA A 22 -24.29 -31.79 41.96
N VAL A 23 -24.91 -32.55 41.07
CA VAL A 23 -26.33 -32.38 40.69
C VAL A 23 -27.16 -33.28 41.62
N SER A 24 -28.25 -32.77 42.18
CA SER A 24 -29.30 -33.64 42.72
C SER A 24 -30.67 -32.97 42.64
N THR A 25 -31.51 -33.47 41.74
CA THR A 25 -32.95 -33.24 41.72
C THR A 25 -33.61 -34.26 42.64
N LEU A 26 -34.49 -33.81 43.55
CA LEU A 26 -35.44 -34.71 44.21
C LEU A 26 -36.86 -34.16 44.08
N VAL A 27 -37.72 -34.94 43.41
CA VAL A 27 -39.17 -34.74 43.37
C VAL A 27 -39.79 -35.75 44.34
N CYS A 28 -40.65 -35.28 45.24
CA CYS A 28 -41.59 -36.12 45.98
C CYS A 28 -42.98 -35.48 45.93
N VAL A 29 -44.01 -36.33 45.94
CA VAL A 29 -45.39 -35.97 45.58
C VAL A 29 -46.36 -36.34 46.73
N GLN A 30 -47.36 -35.48 46.92
CA GLN A 30 -48.62 -35.68 47.68
C GLN A 30 -48.59 -35.81 49.22
N GLY A 31 -49.63 -35.22 49.82
CA GLY A 31 -49.93 -35.27 51.26
C GLY A 31 -50.90 -34.17 51.70
N CYS A 32 -52.17 -34.21 51.29
CA CYS A 32 -53.18 -33.32 51.84
C CYS A 32 -53.69 -33.82 53.19
N THR A 33 -53.38 -33.11 54.28
CA THR A 33 -54.12 -33.21 55.54
C THR A 33 -54.34 -31.83 56.14
N SER A 34 -55.60 -31.42 56.23
CA SER A 34 -56.02 -30.21 56.93
C SER A 34 -55.99 -30.43 58.44
N MET A 35 -55.04 -29.82 59.16
CA MET A 35 -55.12 -29.61 60.60
C MET A 35 -54.53 -28.25 60.96
N SER A 36 -55.40 -27.33 61.34
CA SER A 36 -55.02 -26.04 61.93
C SER A 36 -54.56 -26.26 63.37
N PRO A 37 -53.31 -25.92 63.75
CA PRO A 37 -52.95 -25.77 65.15
C PRO A 37 -53.55 -24.46 65.71
N PRO A 38 -53.78 -24.36 67.03
CA PRO A 38 -54.32 -23.16 67.64
C PRO A 38 -53.34 -21.99 67.54
N ILE A 39 -53.90 -20.77 67.51
CA ILE A 39 -53.13 -19.52 67.57
C ILE A 39 -52.60 -19.35 69.00
N THR A 40 -51.45 -19.96 69.28
CA THR A 40 -50.58 -19.50 70.36
C THR A 40 -49.87 -18.26 69.86
N ALA A 41 -50.08 -17.13 70.53
CA ALA A 41 -49.40 -15.87 70.21
C ALA A 41 -47.87 -16.05 70.40
N GLN A 42 -47.15 -16.31 69.31
CA GLN A 42 -45.71 -16.17 69.33
C GLN A 42 -45.37 -14.68 69.31
N ILE A 43 -44.89 -14.21 70.45
CA ILE A 43 -44.12 -12.97 70.57
C ILE A 43 -43.01 -13.06 69.51
N ALA A 44 -42.91 -12.04 68.66
CA ALA A 44 -41.84 -11.99 67.66
C ALA A 44 -40.48 -12.12 68.35
N PRO A 45 -39.52 -12.87 67.80
CA PRO A 45 -38.19 -12.94 68.39
C PRO A 45 -37.62 -11.52 68.48
N GLU A 46 -37.11 -11.14 69.65
CA GLU A 46 -36.37 -9.90 69.79
C GLU A 46 -35.22 -9.91 68.76
N PRO A 47 -35.02 -8.82 67.99
CA PRO A 47 -33.98 -8.77 66.99
C PRO A 47 -32.64 -9.00 67.70
N SER A 48 -31.80 -9.87 67.13
CA SER A 48 -30.51 -10.15 67.75
C SER A 48 -29.67 -8.86 67.78
N PRO A 49 -28.76 -8.67 68.77
CA PRO A 49 -27.94 -7.48 68.86
C PRO A 49 -26.92 -7.32 67.70
N LYS A 50 -26.96 -8.19 66.69
CA LYS A 50 -26.29 -8.01 65.39
C LYS A 50 -27.21 -7.35 64.36
N GLU A 51 -28.50 -7.67 64.35
CA GLU A 51 -29.48 -7.11 63.40
C GLU A 51 -29.75 -5.63 63.68
N GLU A 52 -29.88 -5.23 64.96
CA GLU A 52 -29.95 -3.82 65.36
C GLU A 52 -28.68 -3.03 65.00
N ARG A 53 -27.52 -3.71 65.04
CA ARG A 53 -26.23 -3.12 64.63
C ARG A 53 -26.13 -3.00 63.11
N ILE A 54 -26.70 -3.94 62.35
CA ILE A 54 -26.78 -3.84 60.90
C ILE A 54 -27.72 -2.69 60.50
N SER A 55 -28.92 -2.62 61.06
CA SER A 55 -29.88 -1.54 60.73
C SER A 55 -29.35 -0.16 61.14
N SER A 56 -28.70 -0.01 62.30
CA SER A 56 -28.09 1.26 62.70
C SER A 56 -26.87 1.63 61.83
N LEU A 57 -26.08 0.66 61.36
CA LEU A 57 -25.01 0.91 60.38
C LEU A 57 -25.57 1.28 59.00
N GLU A 58 -26.67 0.69 58.56
CA GLU A 58 -27.35 1.04 57.31
C GLU A 58 -27.95 2.45 57.36
N VAL A 59 -28.56 2.84 58.49
CA VAL A 59 -29.04 4.22 58.71
C VAL A 59 -27.88 5.20 58.77
N ALA A 60 -26.80 4.90 59.50
CA ALA A 60 -25.61 5.75 59.55
C ALA A 60 -24.91 5.87 58.19
N LEU A 61 -24.90 4.81 57.37
CA LEU A 61 -24.41 4.84 56.00
C LEU A 61 -25.30 5.70 55.11
N ALA A 62 -26.62 5.64 55.26
CA ALA A 62 -27.56 6.49 54.53
C ALA A 62 -27.37 7.97 54.88
N ASP A 63 -27.23 8.32 56.16
CA ASP A 63 -26.96 9.69 56.61
C ASP A 63 -25.59 10.18 56.10
N ALA A 64 -24.53 9.36 56.19
CA ALA A 64 -23.21 9.70 55.67
C ALA A 64 -23.22 9.90 54.14
N LEU A 65 -23.97 9.08 53.39
CA LEU A 65 -24.14 9.27 51.94
C LEU A 65 -24.90 10.55 51.61
N ILE A 66 -25.93 10.91 52.38
CA ILE A 66 -26.65 12.18 52.26
C ILE A 66 -25.73 13.36 52.57
N GLU A 67 -24.84 13.24 53.55
CA GLU A 67 -23.87 14.27 53.91
C GLU A 67 -22.78 14.44 52.84
N ILE A 68 -22.29 13.35 52.26
CA ILE A 68 -21.39 13.35 51.08
C ILE A 68 -22.08 13.98 49.87
N GLU A 69 -23.34 13.66 49.60
CA GLU A 69 -24.09 14.24 48.47
C GLU A 69 -24.34 15.75 48.68
N LYS A 70 -24.66 16.18 49.91
CA LYS A 70 -24.72 17.61 50.31
C LYS A 70 -23.37 18.32 50.18
N MET A 71 -22.26 17.66 50.52
CA MET A 71 -20.90 18.21 50.34
C MET A 71 -20.54 18.33 48.86
N LYS A 72 -20.88 17.32 48.04
CA LYS A 72 -20.64 17.31 46.59
C LYS A 72 -21.51 18.33 45.84
N ALA A 73 -22.71 18.62 46.33
CA ALA A 73 -23.54 19.73 45.88
C ALA A 73 -23.04 21.12 46.38
N ARG A 74 -22.07 21.15 47.30
CA ARG A 74 -21.43 22.37 47.83
C ARG A 74 -20.02 22.64 47.29
N SER A 75 -19.33 21.63 46.75
CA SER A 75 -18.03 21.83 46.12
C SER A 75 -18.20 22.63 44.83
N PRO A 76 -17.65 23.84 44.72
CA PRO A 76 -17.74 24.61 43.48
C PRO A 76 -16.83 23.96 42.43
N SER A 77 -17.44 23.33 41.43
CA SER A 77 -16.80 23.22 40.11
C SER A 77 -16.54 24.65 39.61
N ALA A 78 -15.36 24.89 39.04
CA ALA A 78 -14.82 26.21 38.77
C ALA A 78 -15.41 26.88 37.51
N ASP A 79 -16.74 26.86 37.37
CA ASP A 79 -17.51 27.55 36.34
C ASP A 79 -18.71 28.24 37.00
N ASP A 80 -18.72 29.58 37.02
CA ASP A 80 -19.84 30.41 37.55
C ASP A 80 -21.14 30.32 36.71
N ALA A 81 -21.26 29.30 35.85
CA ALA A 81 -22.39 29.08 34.95
C ALA A 81 -23.58 28.35 35.61
N ASP A 82 -23.36 27.59 36.70
CA ASP A 82 -24.41 26.84 37.42
C ASP A 82 -24.92 27.55 38.69
N ALA A 83 -24.49 28.80 38.93
CA ALA A 83 -24.98 29.61 40.04
C ALA A 83 -26.46 29.99 39.83
N LEU A 84 -27.38 29.32 40.54
CA LEU A 84 -28.80 29.66 40.52
C LEU A 84 -29.03 31.17 40.74
N PRO A 85 -29.87 31.83 39.90
CA PRO A 85 -30.13 33.26 40.04
C PRO A 85 -30.62 33.63 41.45
N SER A 86 -30.34 34.87 41.83
CA SER A 86 -30.71 35.44 43.14
C SER A 86 -32.23 35.48 43.34
N MET A 87 -33.00 35.54 42.26
CA MET A 87 -34.46 35.48 42.21
C MET A 87 -34.91 34.26 41.39
N PRO A 88 -36.05 33.63 41.69
CA PRO A 88 -36.64 32.62 40.81
C PRO A 88 -36.94 33.19 39.41
N PRO A 89 -36.67 32.43 38.32
CA PRO A 89 -37.21 32.75 37.01
C PRO A 89 -38.75 32.60 37.04
N ASP A 90 -39.45 33.44 36.27
CA ASP A 90 -40.90 33.40 36.07
C ASP A 90 -41.73 33.39 37.37
N ALA A 91 -41.41 34.31 38.28
CA ALA A 91 -42.07 34.44 39.58
C ALA A 91 -43.48 35.05 39.49
N GLU A 92 -44.50 34.28 39.88
CA GLU A 92 -45.89 34.74 40.01
C GLU A 92 -46.07 35.65 41.24
N THR A 93 -46.86 36.71 41.07
CA THR A 93 -47.16 37.67 42.14
C THR A 93 -48.01 37.01 43.23
N GLY A 94 -47.56 37.07 44.50
CA GLY A 94 -48.29 36.49 45.64
C GLY A 94 -48.09 34.98 45.87
N ARG A 95 -47.21 34.33 45.09
CA ARG A 95 -46.72 32.96 45.33
C ARG A 95 -45.36 32.99 46.02
N CYS A 96 -45.05 31.94 46.79
CA CYS A 96 -43.80 31.82 47.53
C CYS A 96 -42.86 30.79 46.88
N TYR A 97 -41.55 31.05 46.92
CA TYR A 97 -40.54 30.23 46.27
C TYR A 97 -39.35 29.96 47.20
N ALA A 98 -38.74 28.78 47.08
CA ALA A 98 -37.53 28.42 47.81
C ALA A 98 -36.58 27.57 46.94
N LYS A 99 -35.27 27.59 47.26
CA LYS A 99 -34.27 26.71 46.64
C LYS A 99 -34.36 25.33 47.29
N LEU A 100 -34.86 24.33 46.56
CA LEU A 100 -34.98 22.93 46.99
C LEU A 100 -34.05 22.03 46.16
N LEU A 101 -33.73 20.84 46.66
CA LEU A 101 -32.86 19.88 45.99
C LEU A 101 -33.68 19.06 44.98
N VAL A 102 -33.47 19.32 43.69
CA VAL A 102 -34.14 18.58 42.60
C VAL A 102 -33.37 17.27 42.36
N PRO A 103 -34.04 16.09 42.39
CA PRO A 103 -33.39 14.81 42.17
C PRO A 103 -32.88 14.64 40.72
N PRO A 104 -31.94 13.71 40.49
CA PRO A 104 -31.37 13.48 39.17
C PRO A 104 -32.43 12.87 38.23
N SER A 105 -32.42 13.30 36.96
CA SER A 105 -33.32 12.77 35.94
C SER A 105 -32.64 11.66 35.14
N TYR A 106 -33.44 10.69 34.70
CA TYR A 106 -32.96 9.52 33.98
C TYR A 106 -33.79 9.27 32.72
N VAL A 107 -33.15 8.77 31.66
CA VAL A 107 -33.80 8.34 30.42
C VAL A 107 -33.36 6.91 30.12
N ASP A 108 -34.33 6.05 29.84
CA ASP A 108 -34.06 4.66 29.42
C ASP A 108 -33.67 4.64 27.93
N ARG A 109 -32.45 4.21 27.63
CA ARG A 109 -31.91 4.10 26.27
C ARG A 109 -31.77 2.65 25.82
N VAL A 110 -31.83 2.45 24.50
CA VAL A 110 -31.59 1.16 23.84
C VAL A 110 -30.42 1.33 22.87
N GLU A 111 -29.37 0.53 23.06
CA GLU A 111 -28.18 0.52 22.20
C GLU A 111 -27.99 -0.87 21.58
N ARG A 112 -27.79 -0.92 20.25
CA ARG A 112 -27.38 -2.14 19.54
C ARG A 112 -25.86 -2.24 19.55
N ARG A 113 -25.32 -3.12 20.39
CA ARG A 113 -23.88 -3.41 20.44
C ARG A 113 -23.54 -4.68 19.68
N VAL A 114 -22.42 -4.69 18.97
CA VAL A 114 -21.85 -5.91 18.37
C VAL A 114 -21.36 -6.81 19.51
N VAL A 115 -21.90 -8.02 19.59
CA VAL A 115 -21.48 -9.06 20.56
C VAL A 115 -20.54 -10.07 19.92
N LYS A 116 -20.68 -10.28 18.61
CA LYS A 116 -19.75 -11.06 17.80
C LYS A 116 -19.50 -10.32 16.49
N GLU A 117 -18.24 -10.03 16.21
CA GLU A 117 -17.84 -9.33 14.98
C GLU A 117 -18.05 -10.21 13.74
N ALA A 118 -18.00 -9.56 12.57
CA ALA A 118 -18.01 -10.26 11.29
C ALA A 118 -16.74 -11.12 11.18
N SER A 119 -16.83 -12.32 10.61
CA SER A 119 -15.69 -13.21 10.48
C SER A 119 -15.73 -13.98 9.16
N GLU A 120 -14.55 -14.25 8.59
CA GLU A 120 -14.42 -15.15 7.44
C GLU A 120 -14.03 -16.55 7.90
N ARG A 121 -14.75 -17.56 7.40
CA ARG A 121 -14.32 -18.96 7.48
C ARG A 121 -13.77 -19.36 6.12
N ARG A 122 -12.49 -19.72 6.07
CA ARG A 122 -11.82 -20.18 4.85
C ARG A 122 -11.83 -21.69 4.77
N GLU A 123 -12.16 -22.21 3.59
CA GLU A 123 -12.23 -23.63 3.28
C GLU A 123 -11.35 -23.91 2.06
N MET A 124 -10.34 -24.76 2.26
CA MET A 124 -9.40 -25.16 1.21
C MET A 124 -9.96 -26.37 0.46
N ILE A 125 -10.19 -26.22 -0.84
CA ILE A 125 -10.52 -27.32 -1.74
C ILE A 125 -9.23 -27.75 -2.44
N PRO A 126 -8.72 -28.98 -2.20
CA PRO A 126 -7.46 -29.43 -2.78
C PRO A 126 -7.55 -29.59 -4.30
N ALA A 127 -6.40 -29.48 -4.97
CA ALA A 127 -6.31 -29.70 -6.41
C ALA A 127 -6.74 -31.12 -6.80
N THR A 128 -7.51 -31.25 -7.88
CA THR A 128 -7.89 -32.56 -8.43
C THR A 128 -6.87 -32.98 -9.48
N LEU A 129 -6.32 -34.19 -9.31
CA LEU A 129 -5.27 -34.77 -10.14
C LEU A 129 -5.84 -35.93 -10.96
N GLU A 130 -5.57 -35.95 -12.26
CA GLU A 130 -5.94 -37.04 -13.17
C GLU A 130 -4.72 -37.54 -13.94
N TRP A 131 -4.70 -38.84 -14.27
CA TRP A 131 -3.61 -39.48 -15.00
C TRP A 131 -3.81 -39.38 -16.51
N PHE A 132 -2.85 -38.81 -17.21
CA PHE A 132 -2.80 -38.77 -18.68
C PHE A 132 -1.59 -39.54 -19.19
N ASP A 133 -1.75 -40.20 -20.35
CA ASP A 133 -0.64 -40.82 -21.06
C ASP A 133 0.07 -39.76 -21.91
N GLU A 134 1.30 -39.40 -21.55
CA GLU A 134 2.11 -38.38 -22.24
C GLU A 134 3.24 -39.04 -23.04
N SER A 135 3.40 -38.64 -24.31
CA SER A 135 4.37 -39.24 -25.23
C SER A 135 5.75 -38.59 -25.06
N VAL A 136 6.59 -39.17 -24.22
CA VAL A 136 7.95 -38.67 -23.98
C VAL A 136 8.90 -39.17 -25.07
N LEU A 137 9.67 -38.26 -25.65
CA LEU A 137 10.74 -38.57 -26.60
C LEU A 137 11.87 -39.31 -25.87
N VAL A 138 12.18 -40.54 -26.31
CA VAL A 138 13.24 -41.38 -25.70
C VAL A 138 14.53 -41.35 -26.52
N SER A 139 14.43 -41.23 -27.84
CA SER A 139 15.58 -41.04 -28.71
C SER A 139 15.21 -40.19 -29.92
N GLU A 140 16.03 -39.18 -30.21
CA GLU A 140 15.90 -38.31 -31.37
C GLU A 140 16.11 -39.06 -32.69
N ALA A 141 15.52 -38.53 -33.76
CA ALA A 141 15.80 -38.99 -35.11
C ALA A 141 17.22 -38.55 -35.51
N HIS A 142 18.00 -39.45 -36.08
CA HIS A 142 19.37 -39.18 -36.50
C HIS A 142 19.68 -39.80 -37.86
N VAL A 143 20.72 -39.29 -38.51
CA VAL A 143 21.15 -39.73 -39.84
C VAL A 143 22.45 -40.52 -39.70
N ARG A 144 22.49 -41.71 -40.29
CA ARG A 144 23.73 -42.48 -40.49
C ARG A 144 24.29 -42.13 -41.86
N LEU A 145 25.54 -41.69 -41.90
CA LEU A 145 26.28 -41.36 -43.10
C LEU A 145 27.18 -42.54 -43.48
N THR A 146 27.03 -43.07 -44.70
CA THR A 146 27.93 -44.11 -45.23
C THR A 146 28.68 -43.54 -46.44
N VAL A 147 30.01 -43.52 -46.37
CA VAL A 147 30.88 -42.97 -47.42
C VAL A 147 31.21 -44.06 -48.45
N VAL A 148 30.91 -43.79 -49.72
CA VAL A 148 31.28 -44.64 -50.86
C VAL A 148 32.55 -44.04 -51.49
N PRO A 149 33.67 -44.79 -51.57
CA PRO A 149 34.94 -44.27 -52.07
C PRO A 149 34.91 -44.02 -53.58
N ALA A 150 35.69 -43.04 -54.04
CA ALA A 150 35.82 -42.69 -55.45
C ALA A 150 36.45 -43.81 -56.30
N THR A 151 35.96 -43.98 -57.53
CA THR A 151 36.53 -44.88 -58.54
C THR A 151 37.27 -44.10 -59.62
N TYR A 152 38.19 -44.75 -60.33
CA TYR A 152 39.09 -44.09 -61.30
C TYR A 152 39.27 -44.92 -62.57
N LYS A 153 39.39 -44.24 -63.71
CA LYS A 153 39.72 -44.83 -65.01
C LYS A 153 40.90 -44.11 -65.68
N TRP A 154 41.55 -44.76 -66.63
CA TRP A 154 42.60 -44.16 -67.44
C TRP A 154 42.02 -43.54 -68.71
N GLN A 155 42.48 -42.35 -69.06
CA GLN A 155 42.15 -41.65 -70.30
C GLN A 155 43.43 -41.09 -70.93
N ASP A 156 43.54 -41.18 -72.25
CA ASP A 156 44.69 -40.68 -73.00
C ASP A 156 44.40 -39.24 -73.47
N GLU A 157 45.22 -38.27 -73.04
CA GLU A 157 45.05 -36.82 -73.29
C GLU A 157 46.22 -36.30 -74.15
N ARG A 158 45.93 -35.58 -75.24
CA ARG A 158 46.96 -35.04 -76.15
C ARG A 158 47.36 -33.62 -75.74
N THR A 159 48.57 -33.48 -75.22
CA THR A 159 49.07 -32.24 -74.63
C THR A 159 50.12 -31.59 -75.54
N GLN A 160 50.09 -30.25 -75.64
CA GLN A 160 51.13 -29.48 -76.33
C GLN A 160 52.39 -29.42 -75.46
N VAL A 161 53.49 -29.99 -75.94
CA VAL A 161 54.76 -30.01 -75.18
C VAL A 161 55.62 -28.80 -75.54
N LEU A 162 55.61 -28.36 -76.80
CA LEU A 162 56.34 -27.20 -77.27
C LEU A 162 55.41 -26.24 -78.05
N PRO A 163 55.32 -24.95 -77.65
CA PRO A 163 54.57 -23.94 -78.37
C PRO A 163 55.30 -23.51 -79.66
N PRO A 164 54.57 -22.97 -80.67
CA PRO A 164 55.18 -22.52 -81.91
C PRO A 164 56.00 -21.26 -81.64
N ARG A 165 57.24 -21.22 -82.14
CA ARG A 165 58.16 -20.08 -81.95
C ARG A 165 58.42 -19.37 -83.26
N SER A 166 58.79 -18.09 -83.20
CA SER A 166 59.01 -17.30 -84.41
C SER A 166 60.21 -16.35 -84.27
N GLN A 167 61.04 -16.31 -85.29
CA GLN A 167 62.22 -15.45 -85.36
C GLN A 167 62.04 -14.40 -86.47
N GLN A 168 62.50 -13.18 -86.23
CA GLN A 168 62.59 -12.15 -87.26
C GLN A 168 64.01 -12.13 -87.84
N VAL A 169 64.13 -12.17 -89.15
CA VAL A 169 65.40 -12.09 -89.89
C VAL A 169 65.43 -10.80 -90.69
N LEU A 170 66.53 -10.04 -90.59
CA LEU A 170 66.74 -8.78 -91.31
C LEU A 170 66.86 -9.07 -92.82
N VAL A 171 66.06 -8.37 -93.63
CA VAL A 171 66.02 -8.52 -95.09
C VAL A 171 66.75 -7.38 -95.79
N SER A 172 66.60 -6.15 -95.30
CA SER A 172 67.32 -4.98 -95.80
C SER A 172 67.58 -3.97 -94.69
N ALA A 173 68.77 -3.37 -94.68
CA ALA A 173 69.16 -2.33 -93.72
C ALA A 173 68.45 -0.99 -94.02
N ALA A 174 68.50 -0.07 -93.05
CA ALA A 174 67.93 1.27 -93.16
C ALA A 174 68.83 2.22 -93.97
N ARG A 175 68.23 3.20 -94.67
CA ARG A 175 68.94 4.21 -95.47
C ARG A 175 68.74 5.61 -94.88
N TYR A 176 69.82 6.38 -94.80
CA TYR A 176 69.85 7.76 -94.29
C TYR A 176 70.52 8.67 -95.32
N ASP A 177 70.01 9.89 -95.48
CA ASP A 177 70.64 10.96 -96.26
C ASP A 177 70.92 12.19 -95.35
N VAL A 178 71.88 13.04 -95.73
CA VAL A 178 72.31 14.21 -94.93
C VAL A 178 71.68 15.50 -95.46
N VAL A 179 70.92 16.19 -94.62
CA VAL A 179 70.33 17.52 -94.90
C VAL A 179 71.08 18.59 -94.10
N VAL A 180 71.23 19.78 -94.68
CA VAL A 180 71.84 20.95 -94.03
C VAL A 180 70.73 21.89 -93.55
N GLU A 181 70.79 22.30 -92.30
CA GLU A 181 69.82 23.18 -91.63
C GLU A 181 70.57 24.37 -91.00
N GLU A 182 70.06 25.60 -91.15
CA GLU A 182 70.61 26.79 -90.48
C GLU A 182 69.93 27.02 -89.14
N VAL A 183 70.73 27.12 -88.09
CA VAL A 183 70.26 27.34 -86.71
C VAL A 183 70.95 28.59 -86.16
N ILE A 184 70.21 29.38 -85.37
CA ILE A 184 70.74 30.53 -84.65
C ILE A 184 71.77 30.03 -83.63
N GLU A 185 73.02 30.48 -83.74
CA GLU A 185 74.11 30.16 -82.79
C GLU A 185 74.17 31.20 -81.67
N SER A 186 73.79 32.45 -81.94
CA SER A 186 73.59 33.50 -80.94
C SER A 186 72.41 34.40 -81.33
N PRO A 187 71.44 34.65 -80.42
CA PRO A 187 70.37 35.62 -80.67
C PRO A 187 70.89 37.06 -80.74
N GLU A 188 70.02 37.98 -81.15
CA GLU A 188 70.29 39.42 -81.13
C GLU A 188 70.10 39.95 -79.70
N GLU A 189 71.10 40.69 -79.18
CA GLU A 189 71.09 41.23 -77.83
C GLU A 189 71.52 42.71 -77.79
N TRP A 190 71.07 43.40 -76.74
CA TRP A 190 71.33 44.82 -76.51
C TRP A 190 72.09 45.00 -75.18
N VAL A 191 73.28 45.59 -75.25
CA VAL A 191 74.17 45.73 -74.08
C VAL A 191 74.41 47.20 -73.77
N TRP A 192 74.34 47.57 -72.48
CA TRP A 192 74.66 48.90 -71.99
C TRP A 192 76.17 49.05 -71.79
N GLN A 193 76.75 50.15 -72.29
CA GLN A 193 78.14 50.54 -72.00
C GLN A 193 78.17 51.96 -71.39
N PRO A 194 79.10 52.25 -70.46
CA PRO A 194 79.22 53.57 -69.84
C PRO A 194 79.79 54.61 -70.80
N GLY A 195 79.33 55.85 -70.65
CA GLY A 195 79.78 57.01 -71.39
C GLY A 195 81.28 57.29 -71.24
N ARG A 196 81.87 57.97 -72.23
CA ARG A 196 83.31 58.25 -72.28
C ARG A 196 83.58 59.75 -72.41
N GLY A 197 83.51 60.47 -71.30
CA GLY A 197 84.05 61.83 -71.22
C GLY A 197 83.57 62.61 -70.01
N ASP A 198 84.28 63.69 -69.71
CA ASP A 198 84.09 64.52 -68.51
C ASP A 198 82.77 65.34 -68.51
N ILE A 199 81.96 65.24 -69.58
CA ILE A 199 80.61 65.83 -69.68
C ILE A 199 79.53 64.78 -69.29
N GLU A 200 79.86 63.49 -69.29
CA GLU A 200 78.94 62.37 -69.06
C GLU A 200 79.09 61.74 -67.66
N LYS A 201 80.01 62.29 -66.85
CA LYS A 201 80.16 62.05 -65.41
C LYS A 201 79.75 63.30 -64.65
N ILE A 202 78.58 63.26 -64.01
CA ILE A 202 78.16 64.25 -63.01
C ILE A 202 78.55 63.69 -61.62
N ASP A 203 78.80 64.60 -60.67
CA ASP A 203 79.36 64.40 -59.32
C ASP A 203 78.90 63.12 -58.57
N GLU A 204 79.71 62.69 -57.59
CA GLU A 204 79.67 61.37 -56.92
C GLU A 204 78.33 61.01 -56.24
N GLU A 205 77.45 62.01 -56.05
CA GLU A 205 76.09 61.86 -55.52
C GLU A 205 75.00 61.65 -56.62
N SER A 206 75.34 61.62 -57.92
CA SER A 206 74.35 61.59 -59.02
C SER A 206 74.57 60.59 -60.18
N GLY A 207 75.71 59.89 -60.24
CA GLY A 207 75.86 58.65 -61.03
C GLY A 207 76.11 58.78 -62.55
N GLU A 208 76.78 57.78 -63.13
CA GLU A 208 77.26 57.78 -64.51
C GLU A 208 76.17 57.50 -65.56
N ILE A 209 76.23 58.18 -66.71
CA ILE A 209 75.33 57.94 -67.85
C ILE A 209 75.84 56.76 -68.70
N VAL A 210 74.93 55.84 -69.05
CA VAL A 210 75.17 54.68 -69.94
C VAL A 210 74.34 54.80 -71.23
N HIS A 211 74.83 54.24 -72.34
CA HIS A 211 74.07 54.10 -73.59
C HIS A 211 74.05 52.63 -74.07
N GLN A 212 73.02 52.27 -74.84
CA GLN A 212 72.79 50.88 -75.27
C GLN A 212 73.17 50.68 -76.75
N GLU A 213 73.91 49.62 -77.06
CA GLU A 213 74.25 49.23 -78.43
C GLU A 213 73.72 47.82 -78.76
N ARG A 214 73.40 47.60 -80.05
CA ARG A 214 72.71 46.41 -80.56
C ARG A 214 73.67 45.48 -81.32
N ILE A 215 73.76 44.22 -80.90
CA ILE A 215 74.59 43.20 -81.54
C ILE A 215 73.67 42.22 -82.31
N PRO A 216 73.74 42.15 -83.65
CA PRO A 216 72.82 41.32 -84.44
C PRO A 216 73.10 39.81 -84.32
N ALA A 217 72.03 39.02 -84.46
CA ALA A 217 72.06 37.56 -84.36
C ALA A 217 73.03 36.90 -85.36
N ARG A 218 73.64 35.78 -84.95
CA ARG A 218 74.52 34.95 -85.78
C ARG A 218 73.94 33.55 -86.00
N TYR A 219 74.08 33.05 -87.21
CA TYR A 219 73.58 31.74 -87.66
C TYR A 219 74.73 30.82 -88.06
N ARG A 220 74.51 29.51 -87.93
CA ARG A 220 75.46 28.48 -88.34
C ARG A 220 74.74 27.28 -88.94
N GLN A 221 75.34 26.70 -89.99
CA GLN A 221 74.87 25.49 -90.64
C GLN A 221 75.27 24.22 -89.87
N ILE A 222 74.30 23.32 -89.67
CA ILE A 222 74.53 21.97 -89.12
C ILE A 222 74.07 20.89 -90.12
N LYS A 223 74.77 19.76 -90.12
CA LYS A 223 74.44 18.58 -90.95
C LYS A 223 73.69 17.55 -90.10
N LYS A 224 72.49 17.17 -90.51
CA LYS A 224 71.63 16.21 -89.82
C LYS A 224 71.33 15.03 -90.74
N GLN A 225 71.52 13.80 -90.24
CA GLN A 225 71.09 12.59 -90.94
C GLN A 225 69.60 12.37 -90.70
N VAL A 226 68.84 12.18 -91.78
CA VAL A 226 67.41 11.88 -91.74
C VAL A 226 67.20 10.48 -92.32
N LEU A 227 66.42 9.67 -91.61
CA LEU A 227 66.02 8.32 -92.05
C LEU A 227 65.08 8.45 -93.25
N VAL A 228 65.48 7.93 -94.40
CA VAL A 228 64.68 7.95 -95.64
C VAL A 228 63.88 6.66 -95.76
N GLU A 229 64.50 5.50 -95.49
CA GLU A 229 63.81 4.20 -95.51
C GLU A 229 64.21 3.34 -94.31
N PRO A 230 63.23 2.81 -93.52
CA PRO A 230 63.50 1.93 -92.39
C PRO A 230 63.86 0.50 -92.83
N ALA A 231 64.59 -0.21 -91.96
CA ALA A 231 64.97 -1.60 -92.15
C ALA A 231 63.74 -2.54 -92.20
N LYS A 232 63.77 -3.55 -93.06
CA LYS A 232 62.67 -4.52 -93.26
C LYS A 232 63.06 -5.90 -92.75
N TYR A 233 62.13 -6.57 -92.07
CA TYR A 233 62.32 -7.89 -91.46
C TYR A 233 61.29 -8.90 -91.97
N ARG A 234 61.66 -10.18 -92.06
CA ARG A 234 60.75 -11.30 -92.36
C ARG A 234 60.63 -12.21 -91.14
N LYS A 235 59.39 -12.54 -90.76
CA LYS A 235 59.09 -13.45 -89.65
C LYS A 235 58.97 -14.89 -90.17
N VAL A 236 59.79 -15.80 -89.65
CA VAL A 236 59.70 -17.24 -89.89
C VAL A 236 59.13 -17.90 -88.64
N VAL A 237 58.21 -18.86 -88.80
CA VAL A 237 57.49 -19.51 -87.69
C VAL A 237 57.70 -21.02 -87.75
N GLU A 238 58.11 -21.61 -86.64
CA GLU A 238 58.22 -23.05 -86.44
C GLU A 238 56.96 -23.59 -85.73
N PRO A 239 56.38 -24.73 -86.17
CA PRO A 239 55.10 -25.23 -85.65
C PRO A 239 55.22 -25.91 -84.27
N ALA A 240 54.08 -26.07 -83.60
CA ALA A 240 53.98 -26.72 -82.30
C ALA A 240 54.12 -28.25 -82.35
N VAL A 241 54.65 -28.84 -81.27
CA VAL A 241 54.77 -30.30 -81.10
C VAL A 241 53.84 -30.78 -79.97
N TYR A 242 53.15 -31.89 -80.21
CA TYR A 242 52.16 -32.49 -79.31
C TYR A 242 52.49 -33.95 -79.02
N GLU A 243 52.32 -34.36 -77.77
CA GLU A 243 52.49 -35.74 -77.30
C GLU A 243 51.20 -36.23 -76.62
N THR A 244 51.01 -37.54 -76.48
CA THR A 244 49.82 -38.11 -75.84
C THR A 244 50.21 -38.77 -74.52
N VAL A 245 49.63 -38.30 -73.42
CA VAL A 245 49.96 -38.75 -72.06
C VAL A 245 48.73 -39.39 -71.42
N ARG A 246 48.94 -40.56 -70.79
CA ARG A 246 47.89 -41.31 -70.10
C ARG A 246 47.66 -40.76 -68.69
N LYS A 247 46.44 -40.32 -68.39
CA LYS A 247 46.05 -39.67 -67.13
C LYS A 247 44.96 -40.47 -66.42
N LYS A 248 45.08 -40.61 -65.10
CA LYS A 248 44.07 -41.29 -64.27
C LYS A 248 43.04 -40.27 -63.81
N VAL A 249 41.81 -40.40 -64.31
CA VAL A 249 40.70 -39.48 -64.05
C VAL A 249 39.69 -40.16 -63.13
N ILE A 250 39.04 -39.39 -62.26
CA ILE A 250 37.94 -39.86 -61.41
C ILE A 250 36.75 -40.24 -62.30
N ASP A 251 36.20 -41.44 -62.11
CA ASP A 251 35.06 -41.95 -62.88
C ASP A 251 33.75 -41.72 -62.13
N VAL A 252 33.71 -42.10 -60.85
CA VAL A 252 32.65 -41.76 -59.91
C VAL A 252 33.29 -41.06 -58.70
N PRO A 253 32.88 -39.82 -58.35
CA PRO A 253 33.40 -39.13 -57.18
C PRO A 253 32.93 -39.81 -55.88
N GLU A 254 33.70 -39.60 -54.80
CA GLU A 254 33.26 -40.01 -53.48
C GLU A 254 31.96 -39.28 -53.11
N HIS A 255 31.03 -40.02 -52.51
CA HIS A 255 29.75 -39.48 -52.10
C HIS A 255 29.23 -40.21 -50.87
N THR A 256 28.37 -39.53 -50.13
CA THR A 256 27.81 -40.01 -48.87
C THR A 256 26.34 -40.35 -49.07
N VAL A 257 25.93 -41.54 -48.65
CA VAL A 257 24.53 -41.96 -48.62
C VAL A 257 23.97 -41.73 -47.21
N GLU A 258 22.86 -41.02 -47.12
CA GLU A 258 22.13 -40.76 -45.86
C GLU A 258 21.08 -41.84 -45.58
N GLU A 259 21.17 -42.53 -44.44
CA GLU A 259 20.11 -43.39 -43.91
C GLU A 259 19.46 -42.71 -42.70
N ARG A 260 18.14 -42.46 -42.74
CA ARG A 260 17.43 -41.74 -41.67
C ARG A 260 16.74 -42.70 -40.70
N ILE A 261 17.16 -42.66 -39.44
CA ILE A 261 16.61 -43.49 -38.36
C ILE A 261 15.57 -42.65 -37.57
N PRO A 262 14.29 -43.08 -37.49
CA PRO A 262 13.24 -42.26 -36.89
C PRO A 262 13.33 -42.17 -35.36
N ALA A 263 12.78 -41.10 -34.81
CA ALA A 263 12.65 -40.88 -33.38
C ALA A 263 11.77 -41.95 -32.72
N LYS A 264 12.05 -42.28 -31.46
CA LYS A 264 11.26 -43.23 -30.66
C LYS A 264 10.64 -42.52 -29.47
N TYR A 265 9.35 -42.75 -29.28
CA TYR A 265 8.54 -42.21 -28.18
C TYR A 265 8.12 -43.35 -27.24
N LYS A 266 7.93 -43.02 -25.97
CA LYS A 266 7.36 -43.93 -24.96
C LYS A 266 6.23 -43.22 -24.24
N MET A 267 5.10 -43.91 -24.09
CA MET A 267 4.02 -43.42 -23.25
C MET A 267 4.40 -43.56 -21.78
N VAL A 268 4.29 -42.46 -21.04
CA VAL A 268 4.48 -42.41 -19.59
C VAL A 268 3.24 -41.79 -18.96
N LYS A 269 2.74 -42.39 -17.88
CA LYS A 269 1.63 -41.83 -17.13
C LYS A 269 2.11 -40.64 -16.31
N ALA A 270 1.57 -39.47 -16.58
CA ALA A 270 1.80 -38.24 -15.83
C ALA A 270 0.51 -37.83 -15.11
N GLN A 271 0.60 -37.41 -13.85
CA GLN A 271 -0.52 -36.74 -13.18
C GLN A 271 -0.55 -35.28 -13.61
N ARG A 272 -1.72 -34.80 -14.01
CA ARG A 272 -1.96 -33.40 -14.35
C ARG A 272 -3.05 -32.82 -13.47
N VAL A 273 -2.86 -31.59 -13.03
CA VAL A 273 -3.88 -30.82 -12.31
C VAL A 273 -4.98 -30.46 -13.31
N ILE A 274 -6.19 -30.98 -13.10
CA ILE A 274 -7.37 -30.64 -13.91
C ILE A 274 -8.20 -29.52 -13.29
N GLU A 275 -8.31 -29.51 -11.95
CA GLU A 275 -8.82 -28.37 -11.18
C GLU A 275 -7.76 -27.94 -10.17
N PRO A 276 -7.32 -26.66 -10.18
CA PRO A 276 -6.35 -26.17 -9.21
C PRO A 276 -6.96 -26.07 -7.81
N GLU A 277 -6.08 -26.11 -6.81
CA GLU A 277 -6.44 -25.83 -5.41
C GLU A 277 -7.04 -24.44 -5.31
N ARG A 278 -8.18 -24.32 -4.60
CA ARG A 278 -8.91 -23.06 -4.43
C ARG A 278 -9.41 -22.88 -3.01
N GLU A 279 -9.35 -21.64 -2.53
CA GLU A 279 -9.84 -21.24 -1.23
C GLU A 279 -11.22 -20.59 -1.36
N ILE A 280 -12.23 -21.11 -0.66
CA ILE A 280 -13.56 -20.48 -0.56
C ILE A 280 -13.66 -19.74 0.78
N ALA A 281 -13.91 -18.44 0.72
CA ALA A 281 -14.16 -17.60 1.89
C ALA A 281 -15.67 -17.47 2.15
N HIS A 282 -16.13 -18.13 3.23
CA HIS A 282 -17.50 -18.01 3.72
C HIS A 282 -17.60 -16.82 4.67
N HIS A 283 -18.32 -15.77 4.26
CA HIS A 283 -18.56 -14.59 5.09
C HIS A 283 -19.65 -14.87 6.14
N ILE A 284 -19.33 -14.64 7.42
CA ILE A 284 -20.27 -14.75 8.55
C ILE A 284 -20.55 -13.35 9.08
N PRO A 285 -21.81 -12.86 9.02
CA PRO A 285 -22.16 -11.50 9.41
C PRO A 285 -22.04 -11.27 10.94
N PRO A 286 -21.90 -10.01 11.38
CA PRO A 286 -21.81 -9.67 12.80
C PRO A 286 -23.14 -9.88 13.52
N VAL A 287 -23.07 -10.33 14.78
CA VAL A 287 -24.24 -10.53 15.65
C VAL A 287 -24.38 -9.34 16.59
N TYR A 288 -25.47 -8.60 16.44
CA TYR A 288 -25.88 -7.51 17.32
C TYR A 288 -26.74 -8.03 18.47
N LYS A 289 -26.63 -7.39 19.63
CA LYS A 289 -27.57 -7.55 20.74
C LYS A 289 -28.00 -6.18 21.25
N GLU A 290 -29.27 -6.05 21.59
CA GLU A 290 -29.80 -4.85 22.22
C GLU A 290 -29.49 -4.86 23.72
N PHE A 291 -28.92 -3.76 24.19
CA PHE A 291 -28.71 -3.47 25.60
C PHE A 291 -29.62 -2.31 25.98
N ARG A 292 -30.40 -2.49 27.05
CA ARG A 292 -31.23 -1.45 27.64
C ARG A 292 -30.54 -0.97 28.90
N TYR A 293 -30.28 0.32 28.99
CA TYR A 293 -29.66 0.92 30.17
C TYR A 293 -30.31 2.25 30.49
N ARG A 294 -30.30 2.59 31.78
CA ARG A 294 -30.82 3.85 32.29
C ARG A 294 -29.68 4.86 32.37
N GLU A 295 -29.72 5.88 31.52
CA GLU A 295 -28.74 6.96 31.53
C GLU A 295 -29.21 8.07 32.47
N LYS A 296 -28.30 8.57 33.32
CA LYS A 296 -28.55 9.77 34.12
C LYS A 296 -28.29 11.00 33.24
N VAL A 297 -29.33 11.78 32.96
CA VAL A 297 -29.25 12.95 32.07
C VAL A 297 -28.89 14.22 32.82
N THR A 298 -29.39 14.38 34.05
CA THR A 298 -29.04 15.52 34.92
C THR A 298 -28.65 15.04 36.30
N ASP A 299 -27.63 15.67 36.88
CA ASP A 299 -27.27 15.49 38.28
C ASP A 299 -28.27 16.14 39.24
N THR A 300 -28.21 15.71 40.51
CA THR A 300 -28.94 16.34 41.62
C THR A 300 -28.50 17.79 41.74
N LYS A 301 -29.43 18.75 41.64
CA LYS A 301 -29.10 20.19 41.72
C LYS A 301 -30.11 20.98 42.49
N LEU A 302 -29.70 22.12 43.06
CA LEU A 302 -30.66 23.07 43.61
C LEU A 302 -31.51 23.65 42.47
N GLY A 303 -32.80 23.84 42.73
CA GLY A 303 -33.73 24.52 41.83
C GLY A 303 -34.72 25.35 42.61
N TRP A 304 -35.16 26.47 42.03
CA TRP A 304 -36.29 27.23 42.57
C TRP A 304 -37.58 26.41 42.41
N ARG A 305 -38.32 26.26 43.51
CA ARG A 305 -39.60 25.56 43.56
C ARG A 305 -40.62 26.40 44.29
N MET A 306 -41.87 26.34 43.82
CA MET A 306 -42.99 26.96 44.52
C MET A 306 -43.23 26.21 45.84
N VAL A 307 -43.41 26.96 46.92
CA VAL A 307 -43.73 26.45 48.26
C VAL A 307 -44.99 27.15 48.76
N PRO A 308 -45.77 26.53 49.65
CA PRO A 308 -46.87 27.22 50.33
C PRO A 308 -46.37 28.47 51.05
N CYS A 309 -47.13 29.57 50.97
CA CYS A 309 -46.81 30.74 51.77
C CYS A 309 -47.16 30.49 53.24
N GLU A 310 -46.62 31.29 54.15
CA GLU A 310 -46.88 31.17 55.60
C GLU A 310 -48.39 31.25 55.92
N ARG A 311 -49.12 32.12 55.20
CA ARG A 311 -50.59 32.22 55.24
C ARG A 311 -51.35 30.93 54.88
N ASP A 312 -50.74 30.04 54.09
CA ASP A 312 -51.35 28.80 53.60
C ASP A 312 -50.97 27.60 54.49
N MET A 313 -49.94 27.75 55.32
CA MET A 313 -49.43 26.76 56.26
C MET A 313 -50.25 26.72 57.56
N THR A 314 -51.57 26.67 57.42
CA THR A 314 -52.51 26.54 58.55
C THR A 314 -52.38 25.18 59.24
N LYS A 315 -52.89 25.09 60.48
CA LYS A 315 -52.92 23.83 61.24
C LYS A 315 -53.72 22.76 60.49
N GLU A 316 -54.78 23.17 59.81
CA GLU A 316 -55.68 22.38 58.99
C GLU A 316 -54.94 21.84 57.74
N THR A 317 -54.16 22.69 57.07
CA THR A 317 -53.29 22.28 55.95
C THR A 317 -52.29 21.22 56.43
N ILE A 318 -51.58 21.45 57.54
CA ILE A 318 -50.59 20.51 58.07
C ILE A 318 -51.26 19.19 58.51
N TYR A 319 -52.44 19.25 59.12
CA TYR A 319 -53.24 18.07 59.47
C TYR A 319 -53.61 17.24 58.23
N SER A 320 -53.98 17.90 57.13
CA SER A 320 -54.27 17.23 55.86
C SER A 320 -53.03 16.54 55.26
N VAL A 321 -51.86 17.21 55.32
CA VAL A 321 -50.56 16.67 54.90
C VAL A 321 -50.18 15.44 55.72
N GLN A 322 -50.26 15.53 57.05
CA GLN A 322 -49.96 14.41 57.94
C GLN A 322 -50.88 13.21 57.68
N ARG A 323 -52.18 13.46 57.49
CA ARG A 323 -53.17 12.43 57.16
C ARG A 323 -52.90 11.77 55.80
N ALA A 324 -52.52 12.56 54.79
CA ALA A 324 -52.19 12.04 53.45
C ALA A 324 -50.91 11.19 53.47
N LEU A 325 -49.85 11.67 54.12
CA LEU A 325 -48.60 10.92 54.30
C LEU A 325 -48.83 9.60 55.05
N ARG A 326 -49.56 9.64 56.17
CA ARG A 326 -49.91 8.43 56.93
C ARG A 326 -50.77 7.44 56.13
N LYS A 327 -51.70 7.92 55.29
CA LYS A 327 -52.48 7.09 54.37
C LYS A 327 -51.60 6.38 53.33
N LEU A 328 -50.48 7.00 52.96
CA LEU A 328 -49.48 6.43 52.04
C LEU A 328 -48.40 5.59 52.75
N GLY A 329 -48.46 5.45 54.08
CA GLY A 329 -47.57 4.60 54.88
C GLY A 329 -46.37 5.29 55.52
N TYR A 330 -46.22 6.61 55.40
CA TYR A 330 -45.12 7.35 56.06
C TYR A 330 -45.52 7.74 57.49
N ASP A 331 -44.67 7.46 58.47
CA ASP A 331 -44.95 7.86 59.86
C ASP A 331 -44.60 9.32 60.13
N THR A 332 -45.63 10.09 60.45
CA THR A 332 -45.59 11.52 60.78
C THR A 332 -45.41 11.78 62.27
N GLY A 333 -45.35 10.74 63.12
CA GLY A 333 -45.27 10.82 64.59
C GLY A 333 -46.59 11.19 65.28
N GLY A 334 -47.61 11.56 64.50
CA GLY A 334 -48.90 12.04 64.97
C GLY A 334 -49.71 12.64 63.82
N VAL A 335 -50.95 13.04 64.10
CA VAL A 335 -51.74 13.92 63.23
C VAL A 335 -52.28 15.04 64.10
N ASP A 336 -51.39 15.97 64.45
CA ASP A 336 -51.59 17.05 65.42
C ASP A 336 -51.71 18.44 64.78
N GLY A 337 -51.43 18.54 63.47
CA GLY A 337 -51.36 19.78 62.71
C GLY A 337 -50.08 20.58 62.94
N VAL A 338 -49.01 19.97 63.49
CA VAL A 338 -47.72 20.61 63.76
C VAL A 338 -46.64 20.02 62.85
N LEU A 339 -45.84 20.87 62.20
CA LEU A 339 -44.77 20.45 61.29
C LEU A 339 -43.51 19.98 62.06
N GLY A 340 -43.67 18.95 62.88
CA GLY A 340 -42.61 18.38 63.73
C GLY A 340 -41.59 17.51 62.98
N LYS A 341 -40.53 17.07 63.68
CA LYS A 341 -39.42 16.27 63.12
C LYS A 341 -39.89 15.07 62.29
N TYR A 342 -40.78 14.24 62.84
CA TYR A 342 -41.30 13.05 62.14
C TYR A 342 -42.09 13.41 60.88
N THR A 343 -42.91 14.47 60.93
CA THR A 343 -43.63 14.97 59.75
C THR A 343 -42.68 15.47 58.67
N LEU A 344 -41.58 16.15 59.04
CA LEU A 344 -40.54 16.58 58.08
C LEU A 344 -39.79 15.42 57.44
N VAL A 345 -39.49 14.35 58.20
CA VAL A 345 -38.89 13.12 57.67
C VAL A 345 -39.85 12.42 56.71
N ALA A 346 -41.13 12.25 57.09
CA ALA A 346 -42.16 11.70 56.21
C ALA A 346 -42.32 12.47 54.89
N ILE A 347 -42.26 13.82 54.93
CA ILE A 347 -42.27 14.66 53.73
C ILE A 347 -41.04 14.40 52.86
N HIS A 348 -39.84 14.35 53.46
CA HIS A 348 -38.59 14.09 52.74
C HIS A 348 -38.60 12.72 52.04
N ASP A 349 -39.04 11.67 52.74
CA ASP A 349 -39.01 10.31 52.21
C ASP A 349 -40.08 10.10 51.13
N PHE A 350 -41.24 10.73 51.28
CA PHE A 350 -42.24 10.82 50.20
C PHE A 350 -41.67 11.57 48.98
N GLN A 351 -41.03 12.72 49.16
CA GLN A 351 -40.39 13.47 48.07
C GLN A 351 -39.35 12.62 47.34
N LYS A 352 -38.46 11.96 48.09
CA LYS A 352 -37.41 11.08 47.57
C LYS A 352 -38.00 9.90 46.80
N GLN A 353 -39.02 9.23 47.33
CA GLN A 353 -39.65 8.07 46.67
C GLN A 353 -40.46 8.46 45.43
N LYS A 354 -41.01 9.68 45.37
CA LYS A 354 -41.75 10.19 44.21
C LYS A 354 -40.89 10.92 43.18
N GLY A 355 -39.60 11.12 43.44
CA GLY A 355 -38.72 11.89 42.55
C GLY A 355 -39.06 13.39 42.51
N LEU A 356 -39.61 13.92 43.61
CA LEU A 356 -39.94 15.34 43.78
C LEU A 356 -38.76 16.11 44.39
N ALA A 357 -38.78 17.44 44.27
CA ALA A 357 -37.78 18.28 44.90
C ALA A 357 -37.84 18.18 46.43
N ALA A 358 -36.70 17.88 47.06
CA ALA A 358 -36.59 17.56 48.48
C ALA A 358 -36.12 18.74 49.34
N GLY A 359 -36.51 18.72 50.62
CA GLY A 359 -35.90 19.53 51.69
C GLY A 359 -36.88 20.44 52.45
N ARG A 360 -37.97 20.86 51.82
CA ARG A 360 -39.12 21.55 52.45
C ARG A 360 -40.40 21.11 51.73
N LEU A 361 -41.57 21.34 52.35
CA LEU A 361 -42.85 21.13 51.68
C LEU A 361 -42.98 22.08 50.48
N SER A 362 -43.13 21.54 49.26
CA SER A 362 -43.38 22.29 48.04
C SER A 362 -44.83 22.16 47.59
N SER A 363 -45.29 23.06 46.73
CA SER A 363 -46.62 22.97 46.12
C SER A 363 -46.74 21.72 45.24
N GLU A 364 -45.65 21.29 44.60
CA GLU A 364 -45.56 20.00 43.89
C GLU A 364 -45.82 18.81 44.83
N THR A 365 -45.26 18.85 46.05
CA THR A 365 -45.50 17.80 47.07
C THR A 365 -46.96 17.78 47.52
N LEU A 366 -47.59 18.94 47.73
CA LEU A 366 -49.01 19.03 48.10
C LEU A 366 -49.91 18.46 46.99
N ALA A 367 -49.67 18.85 45.75
CA ALA A 367 -50.37 18.31 44.59
C ALA A 367 -50.21 16.78 44.50
N ALA A 368 -48.99 16.25 44.71
CA ALA A 368 -48.73 14.81 44.73
C ALA A 368 -49.38 14.06 45.92
N LEU A 369 -49.69 14.75 47.01
CA LEU A 369 -50.49 14.23 48.14
C LEU A 369 -52.01 14.36 47.91
N GLY A 370 -52.45 15.00 46.81
CA GLY A 370 -53.85 15.26 46.52
C GLY A 370 -54.44 16.41 47.35
N ILE A 371 -53.60 17.32 47.85
CA ILE A 371 -53.98 18.49 48.63
C ILE A 371 -53.83 19.71 47.72
N ALA A 372 -54.96 20.24 47.25
CA ALA A 372 -54.98 21.44 46.43
C ALA A 372 -54.90 22.69 47.32
N ASN A 373 -53.96 23.58 47.02
CA ASN A 373 -53.97 24.96 47.46
C ASN A 373 -54.39 25.82 46.26
N GLU A 374 -55.47 26.59 46.37
CA GLU A 374 -55.80 27.66 45.42
C GLU A 374 -54.96 28.93 45.70
#